data_AF-S9R807-F1
#
_entry.id   AF-S9R807-F1
#
_cell.length_a   1.000
_cell.length_b   1.000
_cell.length_c   1.000
_cell.angle_alpha   90.00
_cell.angle_beta   90.00
_cell.angle_gamma   90.00
#
_symmetry.space_group_name_H-M   'P 1'
#
loop_
_entity.id
_entity.type
_entity.pdbx_description
1 polymer ?
#
loop_
_entity_poly.entity_id
_entity_poly.type
_entity_poly.pdbx_seq_one_letter_code
_entity_poly.pdbx_strand_id
1 'polypeptide(L)'
;MSEKNENNDLVDAFLSNTYLNTEELKREDEFTPDEFLVSKRFLGLDGLITELSRVFENANKELMDLVKDNYQDFVRLGARMNAGNQKVDVLLSAIQRSEEQIKKSQTSVQNYENDLRDLINRRKNLEKEKQIASELLLLQRHLDFLKTSSRNHPLWLDSLNTVQCLSQTHKDHPWVKSLQSEIHNFPRDS
;
A
#
# COMPACT_ATOMS: atom_id res chain seq x y z
N MET A 1 22.19 3.39 -11.14
CA MET A 1 21.93 2.74 -12.43
C MET A 1 22.84 1.52 -12.54
N SER A 2 22.31 0.32 -12.32
CA SER A 2 22.72 -0.95 -12.97
C SER A 2 21.97 -2.10 -12.29
N GLU A 3 20.67 -2.21 -12.55
CA GLU A 3 19.88 -3.43 -12.30
C GLU A 3 19.56 -4.09 -13.65
N LYS A 4 20.60 -4.36 -14.43
CA LYS A 4 20.50 -5.15 -15.66
C LYS A 4 21.70 -6.07 -15.69
N ASN A 5 21.55 -7.31 -15.21
CA ASN A 5 22.22 -8.49 -15.78
C ASN A 5 21.90 -9.84 -15.12
N GLU A 6 21.14 -9.93 -14.03
CA GLU A 6 20.87 -11.25 -13.42
C GLU A 6 20.00 -12.17 -14.30
N ASN A 7 19.08 -11.59 -15.10
CA ASN A 7 18.26 -12.39 -16.01
C ASN A 7 19.02 -12.93 -17.24
N ASN A 8 20.11 -12.29 -17.66
CA ASN A 8 20.93 -12.82 -18.75
C ASN A 8 21.80 -13.99 -18.29
N ASP A 9 22.30 -13.96 -17.05
CA ASP A 9 23.09 -15.07 -16.49
C ASP A 9 22.28 -16.37 -16.36
N LEU A 10 20.99 -16.29 -16.05
CA LEU A 10 20.12 -17.48 -15.97
C LEU A 10 19.80 -18.07 -17.36
N VAL A 11 19.61 -17.21 -18.36
CA VAL A 11 19.36 -17.64 -19.74
C VAL A 11 20.65 -18.18 -20.36
N ASP A 12 21.79 -17.56 -20.11
CA ASP A 12 23.11 -18.02 -20.57
C ASP A 12 23.53 -19.30 -19.85
N ALA A 13 23.16 -19.49 -18.58
CA ALA A 13 23.34 -20.76 -17.86
C ALA A 13 22.41 -21.87 -18.36
N PHE A 14 21.22 -21.54 -18.88
CA PHE A 14 20.29 -22.49 -19.50
C PHE A 14 20.71 -22.90 -20.92
N LEU A 15 21.33 -21.98 -21.67
CA LEU A 15 21.88 -22.23 -23.00
C LEU A 15 23.29 -22.82 -22.98
N SER A 16 24.01 -22.68 -21.87
CA SER A 16 25.25 -23.40 -21.62
C SER A 16 24.95 -24.89 -21.48
N ASN A 17 25.80 -25.75 -22.06
CA ASN A 17 25.70 -27.21 -22.14
C ASN A 17 25.64 -27.95 -20.78
N THR A 18 25.31 -27.29 -19.68
CA THR A 18 25.17 -27.84 -18.33
C THR A 18 23.94 -28.75 -18.21
N TYR A 19 22.84 -28.46 -18.89
CA TYR A 19 21.66 -29.34 -18.93
C TYR A 19 21.73 -30.47 -19.97
N LEU A 20 22.63 -30.36 -20.96
CA LEU A 20 22.93 -31.47 -21.87
C LEU A 20 23.94 -32.46 -21.28
N ASN A 21 24.64 -32.06 -20.20
CA ASN A 21 25.50 -32.90 -19.38
C ASN A 21 24.78 -33.46 -18.15
N THR A 22 23.45 -33.63 -18.20
CA THR A 22 22.79 -34.50 -17.22
C THR A 22 23.45 -35.87 -17.30
N GLU A 23 24.05 -36.30 -16.21
CA GLU A 23 24.70 -37.61 -16.07
C GLU A 23 23.78 -38.79 -16.46
N GLU A 24 22.48 -38.54 -16.63
CA GLU A 24 21.50 -39.46 -17.22
C GLU A 24 21.76 -39.83 -18.69
N LEU A 25 22.53 -39.04 -19.45
CA LEU A 25 22.98 -39.39 -20.81
C LEU A 25 24.36 -40.08 -20.83
N LYS A 26 25.11 -40.08 -19.72
CA LYS A 26 26.33 -40.88 -19.58
C LYS A 26 25.92 -42.29 -19.15
N ARG A 27 25.63 -43.13 -20.12
CA ARG A 27 25.26 -44.51 -19.87
C ARG A 27 26.42 -45.36 -19.36
N GLU A 28 26.01 -46.34 -18.56
CA GLU A 28 26.65 -47.63 -18.35
C GLU A 28 27.21 -48.20 -19.66
N ASP A 29 28.46 -48.68 -19.56
CA ASP A 29 29.26 -49.47 -20.49
C ASP A 29 29.28 -49.05 -21.98
N GLU A 30 30.38 -48.40 -22.37
CA GLU A 30 30.77 -48.15 -23.75
C GLU A 30 30.83 -49.47 -24.54
N PHE A 31 29.97 -49.64 -25.56
CA PHE A 31 29.91 -50.88 -26.35
C PHE A 31 31.21 -51.08 -27.14
N THR A 32 32.01 -52.07 -26.76
CA THR A 32 33.22 -52.51 -27.45
C THR A 32 32.91 -53.63 -28.44
N PRO A 33 33.04 -53.40 -29.77
CA PRO A 33 32.76 -54.43 -30.79
C PRO A 33 33.59 -55.69 -30.62
N ASP A 34 34.86 -55.54 -30.22
CA ASP A 34 35.79 -56.65 -30.04
C ASP A 34 35.36 -57.57 -28.89
N GLU A 35 34.86 -57.01 -27.79
CA GLU A 35 34.40 -57.75 -26.62
C GLU A 35 33.07 -58.47 -26.90
N PHE A 36 32.18 -57.82 -27.65
CA PHE A 36 30.95 -58.43 -28.13
C PHE A 36 31.22 -59.64 -29.05
N LEU A 37 32.13 -59.50 -30.02
CA LEU A 37 32.51 -60.58 -30.95
C LEU A 37 33.19 -61.75 -30.23
N VAL A 38 34.04 -61.47 -29.23
CA VAL A 38 34.68 -62.50 -28.40
C VAL A 38 33.65 -63.26 -27.57
N SER A 39 32.67 -62.57 -26.99
CA SER A 39 31.61 -63.20 -26.16
C SER A 39 30.68 -64.13 -26.95
N LYS A 40 30.58 -63.96 -28.27
CA LYS A 40 29.69 -64.73 -29.17
C LYS A 40 30.44 -65.60 -30.18
N ARG A 41 31.72 -65.86 -29.93
CA ARG A 41 32.63 -66.64 -30.79
C ARG A 41 32.12 -68.03 -31.24
N PHE A 42 31.18 -68.62 -30.50
CA PHE A 42 30.62 -69.94 -30.78
C PHE A 42 29.29 -69.91 -31.54
N LEU A 43 28.71 -68.72 -31.81
CA LEU A 43 27.54 -68.58 -32.66
C LEU A 43 27.97 -68.58 -34.14
N GLY A 44 27.20 -69.26 -34.99
CA GLY A 44 27.31 -69.10 -36.45
C GLY A 44 26.95 -67.67 -36.88
N LEU A 45 27.31 -67.31 -38.11
CA LEU A 45 27.14 -65.96 -38.66
C LEU A 45 25.68 -65.47 -38.59
N ASP A 46 24.73 -66.36 -38.89
CA ASP A 46 23.29 -66.07 -38.79
C ASP A 46 22.83 -65.79 -37.35
N GLY A 47 23.41 -66.50 -36.38
CA GLY A 47 23.12 -66.26 -34.96
C GLY A 47 23.68 -64.94 -34.47
N LEU A 48 24.89 -64.56 -34.91
CA LEU A 48 25.49 -63.28 -34.57
C LEU A 48 24.69 -62.10 -35.14
N ILE A 49 24.23 -62.22 -36.39
CA ILE A 49 23.37 -61.21 -37.03
C ILE A 49 22.05 -61.07 -36.27
N THR A 50 21.45 -62.19 -35.83
CA THR A 50 20.21 -62.17 -35.07
C THR A 50 20.39 -61.48 -33.71
N GLU A 51 21.47 -61.77 -33.00
CA GLU A 51 21.73 -61.17 -31.69
C GLU A 51 22.11 -59.69 -31.80
N LEU A 52 22.89 -59.29 -32.81
CA LEU A 52 23.20 -57.89 -33.08
C LEU A 52 21.94 -57.10 -33.45
N SER A 53 21.05 -57.69 -34.25
CA SER A 53 19.77 -57.07 -34.60
C SER A 53 18.88 -56.90 -33.37
N ARG A 54 18.85 -57.90 -32.47
CA ARG A 54 18.12 -57.83 -31.21
C ARG A 54 18.66 -56.75 -30.27
N VAL A 55 19.98 -56.64 -30.14
CA VAL A 55 20.63 -55.59 -29.33
C VAL A 55 20.34 -54.21 -29.92
N PHE A 56 20.41 -54.07 -31.24
CA PHE A 56 20.09 -52.83 -31.93
C PHE A 56 18.62 -52.44 -31.75
N GLU A 57 17.68 -53.38 -31.89
CA GLU A 57 16.25 -53.14 -31.66
C GLU A 57 15.97 -52.74 -30.22
N ASN A 58 16.60 -53.41 -29.24
CA ASN A 58 16.47 -53.05 -27.83
C ASN A 58 17.02 -51.65 -27.55
N ALA A 59 18.21 -51.31 -28.06
CA ALA A 59 18.81 -50.00 -27.87
C ALA A 59 17.97 -48.89 -28.54
N ASN A 60 17.41 -49.16 -29.72
CA ASN A 60 16.53 -48.24 -30.41
C ASN A 60 15.21 -48.04 -29.65
N LYS A 61 14.66 -49.12 -29.08
CA LYS A 61 13.46 -49.04 -28.23
C LYS A 61 13.73 -48.23 -26.96
N GLU A 62 14.83 -48.51 -26.28
CA GLU A 62 15.24 -47.78 -25.08
C GLU A 62 15.51 -46.29 -25.37
N LEU A 63 16.13 -45.99 -26.52
CA LEU A 63 16.29 -44.61 -26.98
C LEU A 63 14.93 -43.94 -27.22
N MET A 64 13.99 -44.64 -27.86
CA MET A 64 12.65 -44.10 -28.10
C MET A 64 11.87 -43.88 -26.81
N ASP A 65 11.98 -44.79 -25.85
CA ASP A 65 11.37 -44.65 -24.53
C ASP A 65 12.00 -43.46 -23.78
N LEU A 66 13.32 -43.31 -23.79
CA LEU A 66 14.03 -42.17 -23.18
C LEU A 66 13.63 -40.84 -23.82
N VAL A 67 13.57 -40.76 -25.16
CA VAL A 67 13.18 -39.55 -25.88
C VAL A 67 11.72 -39.20 -25.58
N LYS A 68 10.85 -40.21 -25.53
CA LYS A 68 9.44 -40.02 -25.22
C LYS A 68 9.25 -39.49 -23.81
N ASP A 69 9.94 -40.07 -22.82
CA ASP A 69 9.85 -39.65 -21.43
C ASP A 69 10.40 -38.22 -21.26
N ASN A 70 11.57 -37.92 -21.82
CA ASN A 70 12.14 -36.57 -21.81
C ASN A 70 11.23 -35.54 -22.52
N TYR A 71 10.60 -35.90 -23.64
CA TYR A 71 9.65 -35.03 -24.31
C TYR A 71 8.41 -34.77 -23.45
N GLN A 72 7.86 -35.82 -22.82
CA GLN A 72 6.72 -35.68 -21.93
C GLN A 72 7.03 -34.78 -20.72
N ASP A 73 8.22 -34.89 -20.15
CA ASP A 73 8.65 -34.06 -19.05
C ASP A 73 8.88 -32.60 -19.48
N PHE A 74 9.43 -32.38 -20.68
CA PHE A 74 9.54 -31.03 -21.24
C PHE A 74 8.16 -30.40 -21.47
N VAL A 75 7.20 -31.15 -22.02
CA VAL A 75 5.82 -30.66 -22.20
C VAL A 75 5.16 -30.36 -20.85
N ARG A 76 5.34 -31.23 -19.85
CA ARG A 76 4.84 -31.00 -18.48
C ARG A 76 5.46 -29.75 -17.86
N LEU A 77 6.76 -29.54 -18.05
CA LEU A 77 7.45 -28.35 -17.57
C LEU A 77 6.90 -27.09 -18.24
N GLY A 78 6.74 -27.10 -19.55
CA GLY A 78 6.12 -26.00 -20.30
C GLY A 78 4.70 -25.68 -19.80
N ALA A 79 3.89 -26.70 -19.54
CA ALA A 79 2.55 -26.52 -18.97
C ALA A 79 2.59 -25.92 -17.56
N ARG A 80 3.51 -26.37 -16.69
CA ARG A 80 3.69 -25.83 -15.33
C ARG A 80 4.20 -24.39 -15.36
N MET A 81 5.13 -24.07 -16.26
CA MET A 81 5.66 -22.72 -16.42
C MET A 81 4.58 -21.76 -16.92
N ASN A 82 3.78 -22.17 -17.91
CA ASN A 82 2.65 -21.36 -18.39
C ASN A 82 1.61 -21.12 -17.28
N ALA A 83 1.26 -22.16 -16.51
CA ALA A 83 0.37 -22.01 -15.36
C ALA A 83 0.99 -21.11 -14.26
N GLY A 84 2.32 -21.16 -14.09
CA GLY A 84 3.06 -20.27 -13.21
C GLY A 84 2.96 -18.81 -13.64
N ASN A 85 3.21 -18.53 -14.92
CA ASN A 85 3.09 -17.19 -15.50
C ASN A 85 1.67 -16.63 -15.34
N GLN A 86 0.64 -17.43 -15.61
CA GLN A 86 -0.75 -17.02 -15.38
C GLN A 86 -1.02 -16.64 -13.92
N LYS A 87 -0.48 -17.38 -12.95
CA LYS A 87 -0.62 -17.04 -11.53
C LYS A 87 0.11 -15.74 -11.18
N VAL A 88 1.29 -15.51 -11.76
CA VAL A 88 2.05 -14.26 -11.59
C VAL A 88 1.25 -13.08 -12.15
N ASP A 89 0.67 -13.22 -13.34
CA ASP A 89 -0.15 -12.17 -13.95
C ASP A 89 -1.38 -11.84 -13.07
N VAL A 90 -2.04 -12.87 -12.51
CA VAL A 90 -3.14 -12.68 -11.56
C VAL A 90 -2.66 -11.92 -10.32
N LEU A 91 -1.53 -12.30 -9.73
CA LEU A 91 -0.96 -11.60 -8.56
C LEU A 91 -0.58 -10.15 -8.88
N LEU A 92 0.04 -9.89 -10.02
CA LEU A 92 0.36 -8.54 -10.48
C LEU A 92 -0.91 -7.69 -10.62
N SER A 93 -1.97 -8.23 -11.22
CA SER A 93 -3.25 -7.54 -11.33
C SER A 93 -3.88 -7.26 -9.96
N ALA A 94 -3.73 -8.19 -9.00
CA ALA A 94 -4.24 -8.01 -7.63
C ALA A 94 -3.45 -6.93 -6.87
N ILE A 95 -2.13 -6.89 -7.04
CA ILE A 95 -1.27 -5.85 -6.46
C ILE A 95 -1.64 -4.47 -7.02
N GLN A 96 -1.83 -4.35 -8.34
CA GLN A 96 -2.25 -3.09 -8.96
C GLN A 96 -3.61 -2.60 -8.42
N ARG A 97 -4.59 -3.51 -8.29
CA ARG A 97 -5.88 -3.16 -7.68
C ARG A 97 -5.75 -2.73 -6.22
N SER A 98 -4.88 -3.41 -5.45
CA SER A 98 -4.60 -3.04 -4.06
C SER A 98 -3.97 -1.65 -3.98
N GLU A 99 -3.02 -1.35 -4.85
CA GLU A 99 -2.38 -0.02 -4.93
C GLU A 99 -3.41 1.08 -5.23
N GLU A 100 -4.31 0.84 -6.18
CA GLU A 100 -5.41 1.76 -6.49
C GLU A 100 -6.35 1.95 -5.30
N GLN A 101 -6.69 0.87 -4.58
CA GLN A 101 -7.53 0.95 -3.38
C GLN A 101 -6.86 1.75 -2.27
N ILE A 102 -5.56 1.57 -2.05
CA ILE A 102 -4.78 2.32 -1.08
C ILE A 102 -4.77 3.81 -1.44
N LYS A 103 -4.53 4.16 -2.71
CA LYS A 103 -4.58 5.56 -3.19
C LYS A 103 -5.97 6.18 -2.96
N LYS A 104 -7.05 5.45 -3.25
CA LYS A 104 -8.42 5.91 -2.99
C LYS A 104 -8.71 6.08 -1.49
N SER A 105 -8.21 5.18 -0.66
CA SER A 105 -8.34 5.30 0.79
C SER A 105 -7.57 6.51 1.32
N GLN A 106 -6.34 6.72 0.85
CA GLN A 106 -5.52 7.85 1.27
C GLN A 106 -6.15 9.19 0.89
N THR A 107 -6.67 9.32 -0.33
CA THR A 107 -7.40 10.54 -0.76
C THR A 107 -8.67 10.77 0.05
N SER A 108 -9.41 9.70 0.37
CA SER A 108 -10.60 9.80 1.24
C SER A 108 -10.24 10.29 2.64
N VAL A 109 -9.19 9.72 3.26
CA VAL A 109 -8.70 10.15 4.57
C VAL A 109 -8.26 11.62 4.55
N GLN A 110 -7.56 12.05 3.50
CA GLN A 110 -7.13 13.43 3.37
C GLN A 110 -8.32 14.41 3.27
N ASN A 111 -9.38 14.01 2.56
CA ASN A 111 -10.61 14.80 2.48
C ASN A 111 -11.29 14.90 3.85
N TYR A 112 -11.41 13.78 4.58
CA TYR A 112 -11.97 13.80 5.94
C TYR A 112 -11.13 14.65 6.90
N GLU A 113 -9.80 14.64 6.77
CA GLU A 113 -8.93 15.49 7.59
C GLU A 113 -9.19 16.98 7.32
N ASN A 114 -9.36 17.35 6.06
CA ASN A 114 -9.67 18.73 5.66
C ASN A 114 -11.07 19.15 6.17
N ASP A 115 -12.07 18.29 6.00
CA ASP A 115 -13.43 18.54 6.49
C ASP A 115 -13.46 18.71 8.02
N LEU A 116 -12.72 17.85 8.75
CA LEU A 116 -12.59 17.96 10.20
C LEU A 116 -11.89 19.25 10.62
N ARG A 117 -10.84 19.65 9.90
CA ARG A 117 -10.13 20.91 10.15
C ARG A 117 -11.06 22.11 9.98
N ASP A 118 -11.87 22.10 8.93
CA ASP A 118 -12.88 23.14 8.68
C ASP A 118 -13.96 23.15 9.76
N LEU A 119 -14.43 21.98 10.19
CA LEU A 119 -15.44 21.85 11.23
C LEU A 119 -14.92 22.35 12.58
N ILE A 120 -13.67 22.04 12.93
CA ILE A 120 -13.01 22.55 14.14
C ILE A 120 -12.87 24.08 14.07
N ASN A 121 -12.49 24.63 12.92
CA ASN A 121 -12.38 26.08 12.73
C ASN A 121 -13.75 26.77 12.88
N ARG A 122 -14.81 26.20 12.29
CA ARG A 122 -16.18 26.68 12.47
C ARG A 122 -16.60 26.62 13.94
N ARG A 123 -16.31 25.52 14.64
CA ARG A 123 -16.61 25.38 16.08
C ARG A 123 -15.92 26.45 16.91
N LYS A 124 -14.62 26.69 16.66
CA LYS A 124 -13.86 27.75 17.36
C LYS A 124 -14.43 29.15 17.10
N ASN A 125 -14.88 29.43 15.88
CA ASN A 125 -15.51 30.71 15.57
C ASN A 125 -16.85 30.87 16.28
N LEU A 126 -17.69 29.83 16.29
CA LEU A 126 -18.95 29.82 17.03
C LEU A 126 -18.73 29.97 18.54
N GLU A 127 -17.69 29.33 19.10
CA GLU A 127 -17.32 29.50 20.51
C GLU A 127 -16.94 30.96 20.82
N LYS A 128 -16.19 31.62 19.94
CA LYS A 128 -15.86 33.06 20.08
C LYS A 128 -17.11 33.94 19.99
N GLU A 129 -17.98 33.70 19.02
CA GLU A 129 -19.23 34.45 18.86
C GLU A 129 -20.14 34.26 20.08
N LYS A 130 -20.26 33.04 20.59
CA LYS A 130 -20.99 32.75 21.83
C LYS A 130 -20.39 33.48 23.03
N GLN A 131 -19.06 33.52 23.14
CA GLN A 131 -18.39 34.23 24.23
C GLN A 131 -18.70 35.73 24.18
N ILE A 132 -18.58 36.34 22.99
CA ILE A 132 -18.94 37.75 22.78
C ILE A 132 -20.40 37.97 23.15
N ALA A 133 -21.34 37.15 22.66
CA ALA A 133 -22.75 37.29 22.98
C ALA A 133 -23.03 37.18 24.49
N SER A 134 -22.36 36.27 25.19
CA SER A 134 -22.47 36.14 26.64
C SER A 134 -21.94 37.37 27.38
N GLU A 135 -20.83 37.93 26.93
CA GLU A 135 -20.23 39.14 27.51
C GLU A 135 -21.09 40.38 27.25
N LEU A 136 -21.71 40.49 26.08
CA LEU A 136 -22.67 41.57 25.77
C LEU A 136 -23.95 41.45 26.61
N LEU A 137 -24.47 40.24 26.81
CA LEU A 137 -25.63 40.01 27.68
C LEU A 137 -25.31 40.36 29.13
N LEU A 138 -24.09 40.01 29.60
CA LEU A 138 -23.60 40.40 30.91
C LEU A 138 -23.52 41.93 31.04
N LEU A 139 -22.96 42.62 30.02
CA LEU A 139 -22.92 44.09 29.98
C LEU A 139 -24.32 44.69 30.09
N GLN A 140 -25.28 44.20 29.32
CA GLN A 140 -26.68 44.65 29.39
C GLN A 140 -27.25 44.51 30.80
N ARG A 141 -27.06 43.34 31.42
CA ARG A 141 -27.57 43.08 32.77
C ARG A 141 -26.99 44.04 33.82
N HIS A 142 -25.69 44.33 33.74
CA HIS A 142 -25.06 45.29 34.65
C HIS A 142 -25.50 46.73 34.36
N LEU A 143 -25.72 47.10 33.10
CA LEU A 143 -26.30 48.40 32.74
C LEU A 143 -27.72 48.56 33.30
N ASP A 144 -28.56 47.54 33.15
CA ASP A 144 -29.92 47.54 33.70
C ASP A 144 -29.88 47.66 35.23
N PHE A 145 -28.99 46.92 35.89
CA PHE A 145 -28.77 47.02 37.33
C PHE A 145 -28.35 48.43 37.76
N LEU A 146 -27.42 49.08 37.05
CA LEU A 146 -26.98 50.44 37.34
C LEU A 146 -28.09 51.49 37.10
N LYS A 147 -28.99 51.23 36.14
CA LYS A 147 -30.17 52.07 35.87
C LYS A 147 -31.23 51.95 36.96
N THR A 148 -31.45 50.76 37.52
CA THR A 148 -32.47 50.51 38.55
C THR A 148 -31.99 50.75 39.98
N SER A 149 -30.70 50.58 40.25
CA SER A 149 -30.15 50.61 41.60
C SER A 149 -29.64 52.00 42.00
N SER A 150 -29.92 52.38 43.25
CA SER A 150 -29.35 53.60 43.85
C SER A 150 -27.84 53.47 44.05
N ARG A 151 -27.10 54.59 43.96
CA ARG A 151 -25.63 54.66 44.06
C ARG A 151 -25.06 54.12 45.38
N ASN A 152 -25.89 54.01 46.42
CA ASN A 152 -25.46 53.51 47.74
C ASN A 152 -25.45 51.97 47.81
N HIS A 153 -25.82 51.26 46.74
CA HIS A 153 -25.82 49.80 46.73
C HIS A 153 -24.37 49.26 46.74
N PRO A 154 -24.02 48.28 47.58
CA PRO A 154 -22.65 47.80 47.73
C PRO A 154 -22.02 47.27 46.43
N LEU A 155 -22.85 46.69 45.55
CA LEU A 155 -22.41 46.17 44.24
C LEU A 155 -22.39 47.23 43.11
N TRP A 156 -22.71 48.50 43.40
CA TRP A 156 -22.81 49.54 42.36
C TRP A 156 -21.46 49.82 41.70
N LEU A 157 -20.40 49.96 42.50
CA LEU A 157 -19.04 50.21 42.01
C LEU A 157 -18.49 49.00 41.22
N ASP A 158 -18.75 47.78 41.69
CA ASP A 158 -18.33 46.55 41.00
C ASP A 158 -19.03 46.41 39.64
N SER A 159 -20.31 46.80 39.59
CA SER A 159 -21.09 46.82 38.35
C SER A 159 -20.58 47.87 37.36
N LEU A 160 -20.14 49.03 37.85
CA LEU A 160 -19.55 50.07 37.04
C LEU A 160 -18.19 49.64 36.46
N ASN A 161 -17.33 49.06 37.29
CA ASN A 161 -16.02 48.56 36.87
C ASN A 161 -16.13 47.44 35.83
N THR A 162 -17.09 46.52 36.01
CA THR A 162 -17.35 45.43 35.05
C THR A 162 -17.87 45.96 33.72
N VAL A 163 -18.78 46.94 33.72
CA VAL A 163 -19.27 47.61 32.51
C VAL A 163 -18.16 48.36 31.80
N GLN A 164 -17.32 49.10 32.53
CA GLN A 164 -16.21 49.86 31.95
C GLN A 164 -15.15 48.94 31.34
N CYS A 165 -14.82 47.83 32.01
CA CYS A 165 -13.89 46.82 31.50
C CYS A 165 -14.43 46.15 30.23
N LEU A 166 -15.68 45.66 30.25
CA LEU A 166 -16.30 44.99 29.10
C LEU A 166 -16.54 45.95 27.93
N SER A 167 -16.88 47.21 28.21
CA SER A 167 -17.03 48.26 27.17
C SER A 167 -15.70 48.59 26.49
N GLN A 168 -14.58 48.51 27.22
CA GLN A 168 -13.25 48.75 26.65
C GLN A 168 -12.78 47.55 25.83
N THR A 169 -13.06 46.32 26.29
CA THR A 169 -12.73 45.09 25.57
C THR A 169 -13.49 44.96 24.24
N HIS A 170 -14.77 45.39 24.19
CA HIS A 170 -15.62 45.31 22.99
C HIS A 170 -15.85 46.65 22.30
N LYS A 171 -14.90 47.58 22.38
CA LYS A 171 -15.02 48.95 21.86
C LYS A 171 -15.42 49.01 20.38
N ASP A 172 -15.04 48.00 19.61
CA ASP A 172 -15.29 47.95 18.17
C ASP A 172 -16.67 47.41 17.79
N HIS A 173 -17.39 46.78 18.72
CA HIS A 173 -18.70 46.18 18.46
C HIS A 173 -19.78 47.27 18.26
N PRO A 174 -20.63 47.20 17.21
CA PRO A 174 -21.59 48.26 16.87
C PRO A 174 -22.53 48.64 18.01
N TRP A 175 -23.01 47.64 18.77
CA TRP A 175 -23.91 47.86 19.90
C TRP A 175 -23.23 48.53 21.09
N VAL A 176 -21.93 48.25 21.33
CA VAL A 176 -21.17 48.93 22.38
C VAL A 176 -20.88 50.37 21.98
N LYS A 177 -20.62 50.65 20.70
CA LYS A 177 -20.47 52.02 20.18
C LYS A 177 -21.72 52.87 20.37
N SER A 178 -22.92 52.30 20.16
CA SER A 178 -24.16 53.01 20.46
C SER A 178 -24.37 53.30 21.94
N LEU A 179 -23.79 52.48 22.83
CA LEU A 179 -23.89 52.62 24.28
C LEU A 179 -22.77 53.46 24.92
N GLN A 180 -21.69 53.75 24.19
CA GLN A 180 -20.56 54.54 24.72
C GLN A 180 -20.98 55.93 25.21
N SER A 181 -22.00 56.54 24.60
CA SER A 181 -22.58 57.81 25.07
C SER A 181 -23.30 57.66 26.41
N GLU A 182 -24.06 56.57 26.61
CA GLU A 182 -24.71 56.26 27.89
C GLU A 182 -23.68 55.90 28.98
N ILE A 183 -22.64 55.15 28.62
CA ILE A 183 -21.57 54.74 29.54
C ILE A 183 -20.72 55.94 29.98
N HIS A 184 -20.49 56.92 29.09
CA HIS A 184 -19.77 58.16 29.42
C HIS A 184 -20.53 59.08 30.38
N ASN A 185 -21.86 58.92 30.49
CA ASN A 185 -22.69 59.68 31.42
C ASN A 185 -22.64 59.13 32.86
N PHE A 186 -22.09 57.93 33.08
CA PHE A 186 -21.79 57.46 34.42
C PHE A 186 -20.48 58.10 34.91
N PRO A 187 -20.42 58.53 36.18
CA PRO A 187 -19.25 59.22 36.68
C PRO A 187 -18.02 58.31 36.54
N ARG A 188 -16.96 58.81 35.89
CA ARG A 188 -15.63 58.24 36.00
C ARG A 188 -15.08 58.68 37.35
N ASP A 189 -14.96 57.74 38.28
CA ASP A 189 -14.21 58.01 39.49
C ASP A 189 -12.75 58.29 39.11
N SER A 190 -12.23 59.38 39.67
CA SER A 190 -10.80 59.68 39.75
C SER A 190 -10.18 58.89 40.89
#